data_AF-C0P5P5-F1
#
_entry.id   AF-C0P5P5-F1
#
_cell.length_a   1.000
_cell.length_b   1.000
_cell.length_c   1.000
_cell.angle_alpha   90.00
_cell.angle_beta   90.00
_cell.angle_gamma   90.00
#
_symmetry.space_group_name_H-M   'P 1'
#
loop_
_entity.id
_entity.type
_entity.pdbx_description
1 polymer ?
#
loop_
_entity_poly.entity_id
_entity_poly.type
_entity_poly.pdbx_seq_one_letter_code
_entity_poly.pdbx_strand_id
1 'polypeptide(L)'
;MDYPGFGMSYGLHGYIASFDGMVDHVIEQYARIRGMKEVCELPHFLLGQSMGGAVALKVHLKQQQEWDGVLLVAPMCKVFLKLPITIRLRHHTITSFWLC
;
A
#
# COMPACT_ATOMS: atom_id res chain seq x y z
N MET A 1 9.15 -1.34 5.34
CA MET A 1 9.75 -0.92 4.07
C MET A 1 8.96 0.26 3.58
N ASP A 2 9.64 1.36 3.24
CA ASP A 2 8.98 2.53 2.66
C ASP A 2 8.91 2.39 1.15
N TYR A 3 7.78 2.78 0.54
CA TYR A 3 7.63 2.75 -0.91
C TYR A 3 8.53 3.79 -1.58
N PRO A 4 8.95 3.59 -2.84
CA PRO A 4 9.68 4.61 -3.60
C PRO A 4 8.95 5.96 -3.58
N GLY A 5 9.67 7.04 -3.24
CA GLY A 5 9.09 8.37 -3.06
C GLY A 5 8.39 8.61 -1.72
N PHE A 6 8.45 7.67 -0.77
CA PHE A 6 7.89 7.82 0.58
C PHE A 6 8.95 7.54 1.64
N GLY A 7 8.78 8.15 2.82
CA GLY A 7 9.66 7.94 3.97
C GLY A 7 11.13 8.19 3.62
N MET A 8 11.97 7.19 3.90
CA MET A 8 13.41 7.23 3.66
C MET A 8 13.82 6.59 2.32
N SER A 9 12.87 6.10 1.53
CA SER A 9 13.12 5.48 0.23
C SER A 9 13.34 6.51 -0.87
N TYR A 10 14.26 6.22 -1.80
CA TYR A 10 14.54 7.07 -2.96
C TYR A 10 13.32 7.27 -3.87
N GLY A 11 13.30 8.38 -4.60
CA GLY A 11 12.24 8.73 -5.55
C GLY A 11 11.74 10.16 -5.35
N LEU A 12 10.91 10.64 -6.28
CA LEU A 12 10.24 11.93 -6.12
C LEU A 12 9.17 11.81 -5.04
N HIS A 13 9.17 12.73 -4.07
CA HIS A 13 8.32 12.61 -2.89
C HIS A 13 6.83 12.58 -3.24
N GLY A 14 6.12 11.53 -2.80
CA GLY A 14 4.71 11.30 -3.08
C GLY A 14 4.40 10.84 -4.52
N TYR A 15 5.40 10.55 -5.34
CA TYR A 15 5.20 10.13 -6.73
C TYR A 15 5.36 8.62 -6.90
N ILE A 16 4.36 8.00 -7.53
CA ILE A 16 4.34 6.58 -7.86
C ILE A 16 4.29 6.46 -9.38
N ALA A 17 5.37 6.00 -10.00
CA ALA A 17 5.45 5.84 -11.45
C ALA A 17 4.53 4.72 -11.98
N SER A 18 4.45 3.61 -11.26
CA SER A 18 3.57 2.48 -11.56
C SER A 18 3.12 1.81 -10.26
N PHE A 19 1.80 1.72 -10.07
CA PHE A 19 1.25 1.02 -8.91
C PHE A 19 1.54 -0.48 -8.96
N ASP A 20 1.49 -1.09 -10.15
CA ASP A 20 1.86 -2.49 -10.34
C ASP A 20 3.33 -2.74 -10.03
N GLY A 21 4.23 -1.88 -10.51
CA GLY A 21 5.66 -2.00 -10.22
C GLY A 21 5.97 -1.86 -8.73
N MET A 22 5.26 -0.96 -8.03
CA MET A 22 5.35 -0.86 -6.57
C MET A 22 4.91 -2.18 -5.89
N VAL A 23 3.78 -2.74 -6.30
CA VAL A 23 3.27 -4.02 -5.75
C VAL A 23 4.23 -5.17 -6.01
N ASP A 24 4.83 -5.25 -7.20
CA ASP A 24 5.81 -6.29 -7.53
C ASP A 24 7.07 -6.17 -6.67
N HIS A 25 7.53 -4.94 -6.41
CA HIS A 25 8.63 -4.70 -5.48
C HIS A 25 8.29 -5.14 -4.05
N VAL A 26 7.06 -4.86 -3.58
CA VAL A 26 6.58 -5.33 -2.28
C VAL A 26 6.59 -6.86 -2.19
N ILE A 27 6.08 -7.54 -3.23
CA ILE A 27 6.10 -9.00 -3.34
C ILE A 27 7.53 -9.54 -3.22
N GLU A 28 8.48 -8.95 -3.95
CA GLU A 28 9.87 -9.38 -3.93
C GLU A 28 10.47 -9.28 -2.52
N GLN A 29 10.23 -8.17 -1.82
CA GLN A 29 10.75 -7.99 -0.46
C GLN A 29 10.09 -8.96 0.53
N TYR A 30 8.77 -9.17 0.41
CA TYR A 30 8.06 -10.12 1.26
C TYR A 30 8.50 -11.56 1.01
N ALA A 31 8.72 -11.97 -0.24
CA ALA A 31 9.23 -13.31 -0.55
C ALA A 31 10.59 -13.57 0.13
N ARG A 32 11.47 -12.57 0.19
CA ARG A 32 12.76 -12.67 0.91
C ARG A 32 12.57 -12.85 2.41
N ILE A 33 11.64 -12.09 3.01
CA ILE A 33 11.35 -12.18 4.45
C ILE A 33 10.74 -13.54 4.79
N ARG A 34 9.75 -14.01 4.03
CA ARG A 34 9.12 -15.32 4.26
C ARG A 34 10.10 -16.49 4.09
N GLY A 35 11.12 -16.33 3.26
CA GLY A 35 12.19 -17.32 3.08
C GLY A 35 13.20 -17.40 4.24
N MET A 36 13.12 -16.49 5.22
CA MET A 36 14.02 -16.52 6.39
C MET A 36 13.62 -17.66 7.32
N LYS A 37 14.60 -18.43 7.81
CA LYS A 37 14.38 -19.63 8.63
C LYS A 37 13.61 -19.34 9.93
N GLU A 38 13.71 -18.12 10.42
CA GLU A 38 13.08 -17.66 11.65
C GLU A 38 11.56 -17.51 11.52
N VAL A 39 11.05 -17.33 10.30
CA VAL A 39 9.62 -17.03 10.06
C VAL A 39 8.97 -17.92 9.01
N CYS A 40 9.73 -18.75 8.27
CA CYS A 40 9.19 -19.53 7.15
C CYS A 40 8.08 -20.52 7.54
N GLU A 41 8.11 -21.04 8.77
CA GLU A 41 7.08 -21.95 9.30
C GLU A 41 5.94 -21.23 10.03
N LEU A 42 5.98 -19.90 10.14
CA LEU A 42 4.96 -19.11 10.79
C LEU A 42 3.86 -18.70 9.81
N PRO A 43 2.61 -18.51 10.28
CA PRO A 43 1.58 -17.91 9.45
C PRO A 43 1.94 -16.51 8.97
N HIS A 44 1.66 -16.23 7.70
CA HIS A 44 1.99 -14.98 7.03
C HIS A 44 0.72 -14.17 6.76
N PHE A 45 0.62 -13.01 7.42
CA PHE A 45 -0.50 -12.08 7.27
C PHE A 45 -0.04 -10.76 6.66
N LEU A 46 -0.88 -10.19 5.80
CA LEU A 46 -0.70 -8.83 5.28
C LEU A 46 -1.49 -7.84 6.12
N LEU A 47 -0.87 -6.71 6.48
CA LEU A 47 -1.56 -5.59 7.11
C LEU A 47 -1.44 -4.37 6.20
N GLY A 48 -2.56 -3.73 5.87
CA GLY A 48 -2.58 -2.55 5.01
C GLY A 48 -3.56 -1.48 5.50
N GLN A 49 -3.08 -0.23 5.54
CA GLN A 49 -3.88 0.94 5.92
C GLN A 49 -3.98 1.93 4.76
N SER A 50 -5.17 2.49 4.49
CA SER A 50 -5.39 3.44 3.37
C SER A 50 -4.87 2.88 2.04
N MET A 51 -3.99 3.59 1.34
CA MET A 51 -3.34 3.14 0.11
C MET A 51 -2.61 1.80 0.32
N GLY A 52 -1.97 1.60 1.47
CA GLY A 52 -1.33 0.33 1.82
C GLY A 52 -2.31 -0.84 1.89
N GLY A 53 -3.59 -0.58 2.18
CA GLY A 53 -4.67 -1.57 2.07
C GLY A 53 -4.92 -2.04 0.64
N ALA A 54 -4.88 -1.12 -0.33
CA ALA A 54 -4.97 -1.47 -1.75
C ALA A 54 -3.74 -2.26 -2.23
N VAL A 55 -2.55 -1.91 -1.72
CA VAL A 55 -1.33 -2.67 -1.97
C VAL A 55 -1.46 -4.09 -1.42
N ALA A 56 -1.84 -4.24 -0.14
CA ALA A 56 -2.03 -5.54 0.50
C ALA A 56 -3.05 -6.43 -0.26
N LEU A 57 -4.19 -5.85 -0.66
CA LEU A 57 -5.18 -6.54 -1.48
C LEU A 57 -4.60 -7.00 -2.82
N LYS A 58 -3.87 -6.13 -3.53
CA LYS A 58 -3.30 -6.48 -4.83
C LYS A 58 -2.19 -7.52 -4.74
N VAL A 59 -1.37 -7.48 -3.68
CA VAL A 59 -0.39 -8.54 -3.36
C VAL A 59 -1.10 -9.88 -3.16
N HIS A 60 -2.14 -9.92 -2.31
CA HIS A 60 -2.91 -11.14 -2.05
C HIS A 60 -3.56 -11.69 -3.32
N LEU A 61 -4.12 -10.83 -4.18
CA LEU A 61 -4.70 -11.25 -5.46
C LEU A 61 -3.68 -11.82 -6.45
N LYS A 62 -2.44 -11.29 -6.47
CA LYS A 62 -1.34 -11.83 -7.29
C LYS A 62 -0.80 -13.16 -6.74
N GLN A 63 -0.93 -13.40 -5.44
CA GLN A 63 -0.32 -14.54 -4.74
C GLN A 63 -1.30 -15.21 -3.75
N GLN A 64 -2.48 -15.62 -4.24
CA GLN A 64 -3.59 -16.05 -3.37
C GLN A 64 -3.26 -17.19 -2.40
N GLN A 65 -2.35 -18.08 -2.78
CA GLN A 65 -1.98 -19.27 -1.99
C GLN A 65 -0.84 -19.01 -1.00
N GLU A 66 -0.23 -17.83 -1.05
CA GLU A 66 1.00 -17.54 -0.32
C GLU A 66 0.77 -16.79 1.01
N TRP A 67 -0.50 -16.47 1.31
CA TRP A 67 -0.86 -15.64 2.45
C TRP A 67 -2.04 -16.25 3.19
N ASP A 68 -1.91 -16.40 4.51
CA ASP A 68 -2.93 -16.99 5.37
C ASP A 68 -4.08 -16.01 5.66
N GLY A 69 -3.85 -14.71 5.47
CA GLY A 69 -4.90 -13.71 5.57
C GLY A 69 -4.43 -12.27 5.39
N VAL A 70 -5.40 -11.36 5.42
CA VAL A 70 -5.18 -9.92 5.26
C VAL A 70 -5.99 -9.13 6.30
N LEU A 71 -5.34 -8.22 7.02
CA LEU A 71 -5.97 -7.22 7.88
C LEU A 71 -5.95 -5.86 7.17
N LEU A 72 -7.12 -5.23 7.08
CA LEU A 72 -7.30 -3.96 6.38
C LEU A 72 -7.85 -2.90 7.32
N VAL A 73 -7.20 -1.73 7.35
CA VAL A 73 -7.61 -0.59 8.18
C VAL A 73 -7.91 0.60 7.27
N ALA A 74 -9.19 0.96 7.15
CA ALA A 74 -9.66 2.01 6.23
C ALA A 74 -8.99 1.90 4.83
N PRO A 75 -9.08 0.75 4.14
CA PRO A 75 -8.37 0.53 2.88
C PRO A 75 -8.89 1.46 1.78
N MET A 76 -8.00 1.86 0.86
CA MET A 76 -8.42 2.53 -0.36
C MET A 76 -9.13 1.53 -1.28
N CYS A 77 -10.46 1.55 -1.27
CA CYS A 77 -11.27 0.70 -2.14
C CYS A 77 -11.61 1.36 -3.49
N LYS A 78 -11.59 2.70 -3.55
CA LYS A 78 -11.95 3.48 -4.75
C LYS A 78 -11.29 4.86 -4.71
N VAL A 79 -10.73 5.29 -5.84
CA VAL A 79 -10.22 6.66 -5.99
C VAL A 79 -11.39 7.56 -6.36
N PHE A 80 -11.72 8.52 -5.51
CA PHE A 80 -12.67 9.57 -5.82
C PHE A 80 -11.95 10.91 -5.90
N LEU A 81 -11.45 11.26 -7.08
CA LEU A 81 -10.83 12.55 -7.32
C LEU A 81 -11.93 13.61 -7.47
N LYS A 82 -12.47 14.10 -6.36
CA LYS A 82 -13.22 15.36 -6.35
C LYS A 82 -12.18 16.47 -6.55
N LEU A 83 -11.88 16.84 -7.78
CA LEU A 83 -11.08 18.02 -8.08
C LEU A 83 -11.89 19.27 -7.68
N PRO A 84 -11.53 20.02 -6.61
CA PRO A 84 -12.10 21.33 -6.44
C PRO A 84 -11.47 22.24 -7.50
N ILE A 85 -12.30 22.82 -8.37
CA ILE A 85 -11.89 23.77 -9.43
C ILE A 85 -11.22 25.04 -8.89
N THR A 86 -11.02 25.19 -7.57
CA THR A 86 -10.30 26.33 -7.01
C THR A 86 -9.44 25.90 -5.83
N ILE A 87 -8.12 25.98 -5.99
CA ILE A 87 -7.18 25.94 -4.88
C ILE A 87 -7.43 27.19 -4.03
N ARG A 88 -8.18 27.05 -2.93
CA ARG A 88 -8.07 27.94 -1.77
C ARG A 88 -7.52 27.13 -0.62
N LEU A 89 -6.21 27.26 -0.41
CA LEU A 89 -5.56 26.94 0.84
C LEU A 89 -6.13 27.85 1.93
N ARG A 90 -7.06 27.33 2.72
CA ARG A 90 -7.36 27.87 4.05
C ARG A 90 -7.77 26.70 4.95
N HIS A 91 -6.86 26.42 5.88
CA HIS A 91 -7.00 25.65 7.11
C HIS A 91 -8.28 24.82 7.27
N HIS A 92 -8.10 23.50 7.30
CA HIS A 92 -9.09 22.47 7.65
C HIS A 92 -10.20 22.19 6.63
N THR A 93 -9.86 21.44 5.56
CA THR A 93 -10.69 20.30 5.06
C THR A 93 -9.90 19.47 4.03
N ILE A 94 -8.96 18.63 4.49
CA ILE A 94 -8.48 17.46 3.73
C ILE A 94 -9.16 16.24 4.36
N THR A 95 -10.49 16.15 4.26
CA THR A 95 -11.26 15.00 4.77
C THR A 95 -11.92 14.18 3.66
N SER A 96 -11.55 14.37 2.40
CA SER A 96 -12.07 13.55 1.29
C SER A 96 -11.02 12.68 0.61
N PHE A 97 -9.79 12.59 1.12
CA PHE A 97 -8.72 12.02 0.32
C PHE A 97 -8.60 10.49 0.41
N TRP A 98 -8.99 9.82 1.50
CA TRP A 98 -8.67 8.39 1.68
C TRP A 98 -9.53 7.64 2.72
N LEU A 99 -10.85 7.81 2.70
CA LEU A 99 -11.74 6.89 3.41
C LEU A 99 -12.71 6.27 2.40
N CYS A 100 -12.90 4.96 2.53
CA CYS A 100 -14.00 4.23 1.90
C CYS A 100 -15.35 4.87 2.28
#